data_AF-A0A7Y3NCA4-F1
#
_entry.id   AF-A0A7Y3NCA4-F1
#
_cell.length_a   1.000
_cell.length_b   1.000
_cell.length_c   1.000
_cell.angle_alpha   90.00
_cell.angle_beta   90.00
_cell.angle_gamma   90.00
#
_symmetry.space_group_name_H-M   'P 1'
#
loop_
_entity.id
_entity.type
_entity.pdbx_description
1 polymer ?
#
loop_
_entity_poly.entity_id
_entity_poly.type
_entity_poly.pdbx_seq_one_letter_code
_entity_poly.pdbx_strand_id
1 'polypeptide(L)' 'GAPEMLVTYEAWRRADRRAIVRFTDGLVRLFANPLPIVRCARNLGLLAFDRLPPAKRALSALSTGAFGRVPKLARGVPLR' A
#
# COMPACT_ATOMS: atom_id res chain seq x y z
N GLY A 1 -27.67 4.74 -15.56
CA GLY A 1 -26.47 4.35 -14.78
C GLY A 1 -26.91 3.51 -13.61
N ALA A 2 -26.12 2.52 -13.19
CA ALA A 2 -26.46 1.63 -12.08
C ALA A 2 -25.92 2.21 -10.76
N PRO A 3 -26.73 2.90 -9.94
CA PRO A 3 -26.28 3.49 -8.67
C PRO A 3 -25.64 2.46 -7.73
N GLU A 4 -26.05 1.20 -7.80
CA GLU A 4 -25.48 0.07 -7.06
C GLU A 4 -24.01 -0.18 -7.40
N MET A 5 -23.65 0.01 -8.69
CA MET A 5 -22.26 -0.10 -9.16
C MET A 5 -21.40 1.01 -8.55
N LEU A 6 -21.92 2.23 -8.47
CA LEU A 6 -21.21 3.39 -7.91
C LEU A 6 -21.00 3.21 -6.41
N VAL A 7 -22.00 2.74 -5.67
CA VAL A 7 -21.88 2.43 -4.24
C VAL A 7 -20.80 1.37 -4.00
N THR A 8 -20.79 0.31 -4.80
CA THR A 8 -19.77 -0.76 -4.71
C THR A 8 -18.36 -0.22 -5.01
N TYR A 9 -18.23 0.59 -6.07
CA TYR A 9 -16.96 1.21 -6.45
C TYR A 9 -16.46 2.17 -5.36
N GLU A 10 -17.34 3.00 -4.82
CA GLU A 10 -17.01 3.96 -3.77
C GLU A 10 -16.54 3.24 -2.50
N ALA A 11 -17.25 2.20 -2.05
CA ALA A 11 -16.85 1.41 -0.90
C ALA A 11 -15.45 0.80 -1.07
N TRP A 12 -15.18 0.23 -2.25
CA TRP A 12 -13.87 -0.32 -2.59
C TRP A 12 -12.78 0.76 -2.58
N ARG A 13 -12.98 1.89 -3.26
CA ARG A 13 -11.99 2.98 -3.33
C ARG A 13 -11.76 3.67 -2.00
N ARG A 14 -12.78 3.75 -1.15
CA ARG A 14 -12.66 4.32 0.19
C ARG A 14 -11.76 3.46 1.06
N ALA A 15 -11.86 2.13 0.98
CA ALA A 15 -10.97 1.22 1.68
C ALA A 15 -9.53 1.31 1.18
N ASP A 16 -9.34 1.30 -0.14
CA ASP A 16 -8.04 1.44 -0.81
C ASP A 16 -7.33 2.75 -0.41
N ARG A 17 -8.03 3.88 -0.50
CA ARG A 17 -7.49 5.20 -0.11
C ARG A 17 -7.06 5.24 1.35
N ARG A 18 -7.88 4.69 2.26
CA ARG A 18 -7.52 4.63 3.69
C ARG A 18 -6.28 3.78 3.94
N ALA A 19 -6.11 2.69 3.21
CA ALA A 19 -4.93 1.84 3.35
C ALA A 19 -3.66 2.59 2.92
N ILE A 20 -3.69 3.25 1.76
CA ILE A 20 -2.54 4.03 1.26
C ILE A 20 -2.19 5.17 2.21
N VAL A 21 -3.17 5.96 2.65
CA VAL A 21 -2.93 7.08 3.60
C VAL A 21 -2.28 6.58 4.88
N ARG A 22 -2.83 5.52 5.49
CA ARG A 22 -2.24 4.93 6.72
C ARG A 22 -0.83 4.42 6.49
N PHE A 23 -0.56 3.83 5.34
CA PHE A 23 0.76 3.33 4.99
C PHE A 23 1.77 4.49 4.84
N THR A 24 1.45 5.50 4.05
CA THR A 24 2.35 6.65 3.82
C THR A 24 2.59 7.45 5.09
N ASP A 25 1.54 7.72 5.87
CA ASP A 25 1.67 8.45 7.13
C ASP A 25 2.47 7.64 8.15
N GLY A 26 2.27 6.31 8.17
CA GLY A 26 3.05 5.40 9.00
C GLY A 26 4.54 5.44 8.67
N LEU A 27 4.90 5.42 7.38
CA LEU A 27 6.28 5.57 6.94
C LEU A 27 6.87 6.91 7.37
N VAL A 28 6.18 8.01 7.11
CA VAL A 28 6.64 9.35 7.52
C VAL A 28 6.89 9.38 9.03
N ARG A 29 5.93 8.91 9.83
CA ARG A 29 6.07 8.88 11.29
C ARG A 29 7.21 7.99 11.76
N LEU A 30 7.40 6.81 11.16
CA LEU A 30 8.48 5.89 11.54
C LEU A 30 9.87 6.47 11.24
N PHE A 31 10.03 7.11 10.08
CA PHE A 31 11.33 7.62 9.64
C PHE A 31 11.66 9.01 10.19
N ALA A 32 10.67 9.85 10.47
CA ALA A 32 10.85 11.17 11.07
C ALA A 32 10.98 11.14 12.60
N ASN A 33 10.75 9.99 13.26
CA ASN A 33 10.82 9.89 14.71
C ASN A 33 12.26 10.02 15.23
N PRO A 34 12.57 11.01 16.10
CA PRO A 34 13.93 11.24 16.59
C PRO A 34 14.34 10.31 17.74
N LEU A 35 13.40 9.52 18.31
CA LEU A 35 13.68 8.68 19.47
C LEU A 35 14.74 7.61 19.16
N PRO A 36 15.83 7.48 19.95
CA PRO A 36 16.91 6.55 19.69
C PRO A 36 16.48 5.08 19.58
N ILE A 37 15.50 4.67 20.40
CA ILE A 37 14.94 3.32 20.39
C ILE A 37 14.21 3.04 19.07
N VAL A 38 13.39 3.98 18.59
CA VAL A 38 12.67 3.86 17.32
C VAL A 38 13.66 3.81 16.16
N ARG A 39 14.71 4.64 16.20
CA ARG A 39 15.81 4.60 15.22
C ARG A 39 16.50 3.23 15.18
N CYS A 40 16.79 2.65 16.34
CA CYS A 40 17.39 1.31 16.43
C CYS A 40 16.46 0.25 15.83
N ALA A 41 15.18 0.23 16.26
CA ALA A 41 14.19 -0.70 15.75
C ALA A 41 13.99 -0.57 14.23
N ARG A 42 13.95 0.66 13.70
CA ARG A 42 13.88 0.94 12.26
C ARG A 42 15.09 0.37 11.52
N ASN A 43 16.30 0.61 12.02
CA ASN A 43 17.52 0.12 11.37
C ASN A 43 17.57 -1.42 11.36
N LEU A 44 17.21 -2.07 12.47
CA LEU A 44 17.08 -3.52 12.53
C LEU A 44 16.00 -4.04 11.58
N GLY A 45 14.85 -3.36 11.51
CA GLY A 45 13.78 -3.67 10.58
C GLY A 45 14.22 -3.58 9.12
N LEU A 46 15.03 -2.57 8.76
CA LEU A 46 15.59 -2.43 7.41
C LEU A 46 16.59 -3.54 7.09
N LEU A 47 17.47 -3.89 8.03
CA LEU A 47 18.39 -5.02 7.87
C LEU A 47 17.64 -6.35 7.67
N ALA A 48 16.57 -6.57 8.45
CA ALA A 48 15.71 -7.73 8.29
C ALA A 48 14.96 -7.71 6.95
N PHE A 49 14.40 -6.55 6.57
CA PHE A 49 13.73 -6.35 5.29
C PHE A 49 14.64 -6.68 4.11
N ASP A 50 15.93 -6.37 4.22
CA ASP A 50 16.90 -6.67 3.18
C ASP A 50 17.07 -8.16 2.89
N ARG A 51 16.83 -9.00 3.89
CA ARG A 51 16.91 -10.46 3.82
C ARG A 51 15.57 -11.13 3.53
N LEU A 52 14.50 -10.36 3.32
CA LEU A 52 13.15 -10.87 3.08
C LEU A 52 12.66 -10.50 1.66
N PRO A 53 13.01 -11.31 0.62
CA PRO A 53 12.45 -11.18 -0.72
C PRO A 53 10.92 -11.03 -0.79
N PRO A 54 10.09 -11.75 0.00
CA PRO A 54 8.64 -11.55 -0.05
C PRO A 54 8.22 -10.15 0.43
N ALA A 55 8.91 -9.58 1.42
CA ALA A 55 8.62 -8.23 1.89
C ALA A 55 8.94 -7.19 0.82
N LYS A 56 10.05 -7.36 0.10
CA LYS A 56 10.43 -6.53 -1.06
C LYS A 56 9.39 -6.61 -2.18
N ARG A 57 8.91 -7.82 -2.49
CA ARG A 57 7.84 -8.03 -3.50
C ARG A 57 6.53 -7.36 -3.08
N ALA A 58 6.14 -7.50 -1.82
CA ALA A 58 4.93 -6.87 -1.29
C ALA A 58 5.01 -5.34 -1.38
N LEU A 59 6.15 -4.76 -0.98
CA LEU A 59 6.39 -3.32 -1.10
C LEU A 59 6.33 -2.85 -2.57
N SER A 60 6.98 -3.58 -3.48
CA SER A 60 6.95 -3.26 -4.91
C SER A 60 5.53 -3.33 -5.50
N ALA A 61 4.75 -4.35 -5.12
CA ALA A 61 3.35 -4.47 -5.53
C ALA A 61 2.49 -3.30 -5.00
N LEU A 62 2.72 -2.86 -3.76
CA LEU A 62 2.07 -1.68 -3.18
C LEU A 62 2.44 -0.41 -3.96
N SER A 63 3.74 -0.18 -4.22
CA SER A 63 4.23 1.02 -4.92
C SER A 63 3.74 1.13 -6.36
N THR A 64 3.56 0.01 -7.05
CA THR A 64 3.07 -0.03 -8.44
C THR A 64 1.54 -0.06 -8.54
N GLY A 65 0.83 -0.12 -7.41
CA GLY A 65 -0.63 -0.29 -7.39
C GLY A 65 -1.09 -1.68 -7.85
N ALA A 66 -0.17 -2.65 -7.93
CA ALA A 66 -0.47 -4.05 -8.22
C ALA A 66 -0.98 -4.82 -6.98
N PHE A 67 -0.97 -4.18 -5.81
CA PHE A 67 -1.49 -4.76 -4.58
C PHE A 67 -3.02 -4.77 -4.55
N GLY A 68 -3.61 -5.96 -4.42
CA GLY A 68 -5.06 -6.13 -4.34
C GLY A 68 -5.78 -6.14 -5.70
N ARG A 69 -7.00 -5.59 -5.75
CA ARG A 69 -7.85 -5.65 -6.94
C ARG A 69 -7.43 -4.61 -7.98
N VAL A 70 -6.63 -5.00 -8.97
CA VAL A 70 -6.23 -4.10 -10.05
C VAL A 70 -7.44 -3.85 -11.00
N PRO A 71 -7.76 -2.59 -11.38
CA PRO A 71 -8.79 -2.30 -12.37
C PRO A 71 -8.51 -2.96 -13.73
N LYS A 72 -9.56 -3.35 -14.48
CA LYS A 72 -9.41 -3.88 -15.85
C LYS A 72 -8.64 -2.91 -16.77
N LEU A 73 -8.91 -1.62 -16.61
CA LEU A 73 -8.22 -0.54 -17.34
C LEU A 73 -6.71 -0.54 -17.08
N ALA A 74 -6.29 -0.64 -15.81
CA ALA A 74 -4.88 -0.68 -15.43
C ALA A 74 -4.17 -1.97 -15.88
N ARG A 75 -4.93 -3.03 -16.17
CA ARG A 75 -4.42 -4.30 -16.73
C ARG A 75 -4.47 -4.36 -18.26
N GLY A 76 -5.01 -3.35 -18.95
CA GLY A 76 -5.18 -3.38 -20.41
C GLY A 76 -6.21 -4.40 -20.91
N VAL A 77 -7.15 -4.83 -20.07
CA VAL A 77 -8.19 -5.82 -20.44
C VAL A 77 -9.45 -5.08 -20.90
N PRO A 78 -10.12 -5.50 -21.99
CA PRO A 78 -11.30 -4.82 -22.51
C PRO A 78 -12.44 -4.72 -21.48
N LEU A 79 -13.09 -3.56 -21.46
CA LEU A 79 -14.35 -3.32 -20.75
C LEU A 79 -15.48 -3.86 -21.63
N ARG A 80 -15.84 -5.14 -21.44
CA ARG A 80 -17.11 -5.69 -21.94
C ARG A 80 -18.28 -5.12 -21.14
#